data_AF-A0A8C0XSJ1-F1
#
_entry.id   AF-A0A8C0XSJ1-F1
#
_cell.length_a   1.000
_cell.length_b   1.000
_cell.length_c   1.000
_cell.angle_alpha   90.00
_cell.angle_beta   90.00
_cell.angle_gamma   90.00
#
_symmetry.space_group_name_H-M   'P 1'
#
loop_
_entity.id
_entity.type
_entity.pdbx_description
1 polymer ?
#
loop_
_entity_poly.entity_id
_entity_poly.type
_entity_poly.pdbx_seq_one_letter_code
_entity_poly.pdbx_strand_id
1 'polypeptide(L)'
;VQDVLHQNFESYKPEVQELICVADRLGSLMQYETPGFLPNKRIHRAMGLAALEVMQAVQRTWTNSKVRMNGKTRLMQWRDMFDIAVKWRRIADPDQPVLWLDQMPVRSLSRGFNNHINLIRGQVINMRYLEYFEKILHFIKDRILVYHGANNPKGLLEVREALEKVHKVEDLLPIMKQFNTKTKDGFTVNTKVPSLKEQGKEYDGFTITITGDKAGNILFSVETQTTEERTQLYHAEIDALYKDLTAKGKVLILSSEFGEADAVCNLILSLVYYFYNLMPLSRGSSVIAYSVIVGALLASGKEVAGKIPKGKLVDFEAMTAPGSEAFSKVAKSWMNLKSISPSYKALPSVSETFPTLRSMMEVLNTDSAPRCLKKL
;
A
#
# COMPACT_ATOMS: atom_id res chain seq x y z
N VAL A 1 28.35 16.25 24.59
CA VAL A 1 27.53 15.06 24.89
C VAL A 1 28.44 13.84 24.82
N GLN A 2 29.02 13.42 25.94
CA GLN A 2 29.89 12.23 26.02
C GLN A 2 29.11 10.97 26.47
N ASP A 3 27.86 11.13 26.89
CA ASP A 3 27.04 10.06 27.51
C ASP A 3 26.19 9.27 26.51
N VAL A 4 26.32 9.53 25.21
CA VAL A 4 25.63 8.78 24.15
C VAL A 4 26.64 7.86 23.49
N LEU A 5 26.69 6.61 23.95
CA LEU A 5 27.45 5.57 23.28
C LEU A 5 26.74 5.23 21.96
N HIS A 6 27.42 5.43 20.83
CA HIS A 6 26.90 5.00 19.54
C HIS A 6 26.89 3.48 19.48
N GLN A 7 25.69 2.91 19.32
CA GLN A 7 25.51 1.49 19.10
C GLN A 7 26.05 1.12 17.70
N ASN A 8 27.23 0.51 17.67
CA ASN A 8 27.83 0.03 16.42
C ASN A 8 27.28 -1.34 16.05
N PHE A 9 27.31 -1.69 14.76
CA PHE A 9 26.83 -2.99 14.27
C PHE A 9 27.50 -4.17 14.98
N GLU A 10 28.82 -4.07 15.21
CA GLU A 10 29.62 -5.08 15.89
C GLU A 10 29.28 -5.26 17.38
N SER A 11 28.58 -4.30 18.00
CA SER A 11 28.15 -4.40 19.40
C SER A 11 26.96 -5.33 19.60
N TYR A 12 26.21 -5.62 18.53
CA TYR A 12 25.09 -6.54 18.58
C TYR A 12 25.58 -8.00 18.60
N LYS A 13 24.83 -8.87 19.29
CA LYS A 13 25.05 -10.32 19.21
C LYS A 13 24.93 -10.81 17.75
N PRO A 14 25.64 -11.89 17.35
CA PRO A 14 25.60 -12.40 15.97
C PRO A 14 24.18 -12.66 15.43
N GLU A 15 23.27 -13.16 16.26
CA GLU A 15 21.85 -13.39 15.91
C GLU A 15 21.09 -12.09 15.59
N VAL A 16 21.42 -10.99 16.27
CA VAL A 16 20.82 -9.67 16.05
C VAL A 16 21.45 -8.99 14.82
N GLN A 17 22.75 -9.19 14.60
CA GLN A 17 23.41 -8.75 13.36
C GLN A 17 22.76 -9.42 12.14
N GLU A 18 22.48 -10.72 12.22
CA GLU A 18 21.77 -11.45 11.16
C GLU A 18 20.35 -10.91 10.96
N LEU A 19 19.61 -10.67 12.06
CA LEU A 19 18.28 -10.04 12.01
C LEU A 19 18.32 -8.69 11.26
N ILE A 20 19.30 -7.84 11.55
CA ILE A 20 19.49 -6.55 10.87
C ILE A 20 19.77 -6.75 9.39
N CYS A 21 20.64 -7.69 9.01
CA CYS A 21 20.94 -7.95 7.59
C CYS A 21 19.72 -8.47 6.81
N VAL A 22 18.94 -9.39 7.41
CA VAL A 22 17.70 -9.86 6.80
C VAL A 22 16.70 -8.72 6.66
N ALA A 23 16.57 -7.86 7.67
CA ALA A 23 15.71 -6.68 7.61
C ALA A 23 16.14 -5.71 6.48
N ASP A 24 17.44 -5.40 6.35
CA ASP A 24 17.93 -4.53 5.29
C ASP A 24 17.63 -5.10 3.89
N ARG A 25 17.81 -6.42 3.71
CA ARG A 25 17.46 -7.10 2.46
C ARG A 25 15.97 -7.00 2.17
N LEU A 26 15.10 -7.38 3.12
CA LEU A 26 13.64 -7.33 2.93
C LEU A 26 13.15 -5.91 2.67
N GLY A 27 13.70 -4.94 3.40
CA GLY A 27 13.40 -3.53 3.21
C GLY A 27 13.76 -3.01 1.82
N SER A 28 14.86 -3.50 1.24
CA SER A 28 15.26 -3.12 -0.12
C SER A 28 14.26 -3.56 -1.21
N LEU A 29 13.45 -4.61 -0.95
CA LEU A 29 12.40 -5.06 -1.87
C LEU A 29 11.25 -4.04 -1.99
N MET A 30 11.15 -3.09 -1.07
CA MET A 30 10.15 -2.02 -1.06
C MET A 30 10.58 -0.79 -1.86
N GLN A 31 11.81 -0.77 -2.40
CA GLN A 31 12.31 0.36 -3.17
C GLN A 31 11.61 0.43 -4.52
N TYR A 32 10.98 1.57 -4.80
CA TYR A 32 10.50 1.87 -6.15
C TYR A 32 11.64 2.29 -7.07
N GLU A 33 11.74 1.63 -8.22
CA GLU A 33 12.63 2.04 -9.32
C GLU A 33 11.89 3.00 -10.26
N THR A 34 11.55 4.19 -9.75
CA THR A 34 10.80 5.22 -10.48
C THR A 34 11.38 6.62 -10.18
N PRO A 35 11.44 7.55 -11.15
CA PRO A 35 11.99 8.87 -10.92
C PRO A 35 11.32 9.60 -9.75
N GLY A 36 12.11 10.20 -8.86
CA GLY A 36 11.62 10.87 -7.65
C GLY A 36 11.47 9.98 -6.41
N PHE A 37 11.74 8.67 -6.51
CA PHE A 37 11.88 7.78 -5.35
C PHE A 37 13.35 7.43 -5.11
N LEU A 38 13.95 8.07 -4.10
CA LEU A 38 15.34 7.82 -3.72
C LEU A 38 15.41 6.76 -2.60
N PRO A 39 16.46 5.91 -2.59
CA PRO A 39 16.64 4.92 -1.54
C PRO A 39 16.91 5.57 -0.19
N ASN A 40 16.21 5.09 0.82
CA ASN A 40 16.40 5.50 2.20
C ASN A 40 16.67 4.27 3.06
N LYS A 41 17.95 4.04 3.38
CA LYS A 41 18.40 2.86 4.15
C LYS A 41 17.72 2.76 5.51
N ARG A 42 17.48 3.88 6.19
CA ARG A 42 16.79 3.92 7.48
C ARG A 42 15.34 3.43 7.35
N ILE A 43 14.64 3.88 6.30
CA ILE A 43 13.28 3.42 6.00
C ILE A 43 13.29 1.94 5.58
N HIS A 44 14.22 1.51 4.74
CA HIS A 44 14.35 0.11 4.37
C HIS A 44 14.51 -0.78 5.60
N ARG A 45 15.46 -0.47 6.48
CA ARG A 45 15.63 -1.24 7.71
C ARG A 45 14.38 -1.27 8.56
N ALA A 46 13.74 -0.12 8.78
CA ALA A 46 12.52 -0.04 9.56
C ALA A 46 11.40 -0.92 8.98
N MET A 47 11.23 -0.91 7.67
CA MET A 47 10.18 -1.65 6.98
C MET A 47 10.51 -3.15 6.86
N GLY A 48 11.79 -3.51 6.78
CA GLY A 48 12.25 -4.89 6.94
C GLY A 48 12.03 -5.45 8.34
N LEU A 49 12.36 -4.68 9.38
CA LEU A 49 12.07 -5.03 10.78
C LEU A 49 10.56 -5.14 11.01
N ALA A 50 9.77 -4.25 10.42
CA ALA A 50 8.32 -4.35 10.42
C ALA A 50 7.82 -5.65 9.78
N ALA A 51 8.33 -6.02 8.60
CA ALA A 51 7.95 -7.26 7.93
C ALA A 51 8.28 -8.50 8.78
N LEU A 52 9.46 -8.53 9.42
CA LEU A 52 9.85 -9.62 10.33
C LEU A 52 8.98 -9.68 11.59
N GLU A 53 8.63 -8.53 12.18
CA GLU A 53 7.74 -8.49 13.34
C GLU A 53 6.30 -8.89 12.97
N VAL A 54 5.81 -8.47 11.80
CA VAL A 54 4.52 -8.92 11.25
C VAL A 54 4.54 -10.44 11.04
N MET A 55 5.60 -10.99 10.44
CA MET A 55 5.77 -12.44 10.26
C MET A 55 5.63 -13.18 11.59
N GLN A 56 6.39 -12.75 12.61
CA GLN A 56 6.37 -13.36 13.94
C GLN A 56 5.00 -13.24 14.62
N ALA A 57 4.32 -12.09 14.49
CA ALA A 57 3.00 -11.87 15.07
C ALA A 57 1.90 -12.69 14.38
N VAL A 58 1.94 -12.80 13.06
CA VAL A 58 0.99 -13.61 12.26
C VAL A 58 1.16 -15.10 12.58
N GLN A 59 2.41 -15.60 12.61
CA GLN A 59 2.68 -17.00 12.99
C GLN A 59 2.15 -17.33 14.39
N ARG A 60 2.39 -16.47 15.39
CA ARG A 60 1.83 -16.61 16.74
C ARG A 60 0.30 -16.65 16.71
N THR A 61 -0.34 -15.81 15.89
CA THR A 61 -1.79 -15.76 15.78
C THR A 61 -2.37 -17.05 15.18
N TRP A 62 -1.72 -17.59 14.14
CA TRP A 62 -2.13 -18.84 13.49
C TRP A 62 -1.86 -20.08 14.35
N THR A 63 -0.98 -20.03 15.35
CA THR A 63 -0.85 -21.09 16.37
C THR A 63 -1.83 -20.93 17.55
N ASN A 64 -2.87 -20.11 17.40
CA ASN A 64 -3.86 -19.77 18.44
C ASN A 64 -3.28 -19.03 19.67
N SER A 65 -2.09 -18.45 19.56
CA SER A 65 -1.53 -17.64 20.63
C SER A 65 -2.16 -16.25 20.64
N LYS A 66 -2.54 -15.77 21.83
CA LYS A 66 -2.94 -14.36 22.00
C LYS A 66 -1.70 -13.47 21.89
N VAL A 67 -1.85 -12.31 21.27
CA VAL A 67 -0.82 -11.27 21.24
C VAL A 67 -1.12 -10.19 22.26
N ARG A 68 -0.07 -9.62 22.85
CA ARG A 68 -0.18 -8.47 23.75
C ARG A 68 -0.14 -7.20 22.92
N MET A 69 -1.27 -6.52 22.79
CA MET A 69 -1.43 -5.25 22.06
C MET A 69 -1.99 -4.19 22.99
N ASN A 70 -1.33 -3.02 23.07
CA ASN A 70 -1.73 -1.91 23.96
C ASN A 70 -2.02 -2.35 25.40
N GLY A 71 -1.17 -3.22 25.95
CA GLY A 71 -1.29 -3.73 27.31
C GLY A 71 -2.34 -4.84 27.51
N LYS A 72 -3.15 -5.18 26.50
CA LYS A 72 -4.19 -6.22 26.57
C LYS A 72 -3.79 -7.47 25.78
N THR A 73 -4.06 -8.64 26.33
CA THR A 73 -3.81 -9.94 25.67
C THR A 73 -5.07 -10.42 24.96
N ARG A 74 -5.09 -10.36 23.63
CA ARG A 74 -6.26 -10.70 22.79
C ARG A 74 -5.84 -11.36 21.47
N LEU A 75 -6.82 -11.84 20.69
CA LEU A 75 -6.57 -12.23 19.30
C LEU A 75 -6.23 -10.99 18.48
N MET A 76 -5.17 -11.10 17.67
CA MET A 76 -4.74 -10.04 16.75
C MET A 76 -5.87 -9.73 15.77
N GLN A 77 -6.20 -8.46 15.59
CA GLN A 77 -7.06 -7.98 14.52
C GLN A 77 -6.20 -7.53 13.33
N TRP A 78 -6.82 -7.34 12.16
CA TRP A 78 -6.11 -6.80 10.98
C TRP A 78 -5.39 -5.49 11.32
N ARG A 79 -6.03 -4.61 12.09
CA ARG A 79 -5.46 -3.30 12.47
C ARG A 79 -4.20 -3.43 13.31
N ASP A 80 -4.16 -4.39 14.23
CA ASP A 80 -2.96 -4.68 15.05
C ASP A 80 -1.78 -5.10 14.16
N MET A 81 -2.05 -5.88 13.10
CA MET A 81 -1.04 -6.30 12.12
C MET A 81 -0.43 -5.09 11.38
N PHE A 82 -1.25 -4.14 10.94
CA PHE A 82 -0.75 -2.91 10.31
C PHE A 82 -0.10 -1.96 11.33
N ASP A 83 -0.58 -1.91 12.57
CA ASP A 83 -0.02 -1.06 13.63
C ASP A 83 1.45 -1.41 13.93
N ILE A 84 1.86 -2.67 13.76
CA ILE A 84 3.28 -3.08 13.82
C ILE A 84 4.12 -2.30 12.78
N ALA A 85 3.67 -2.27 11.52
CA ALA A 85 4.37 -1.56 10.45
C ALA A 85 4.28 -0.03 10.61
N VAL A 86 3.12 0.49 11.04
CA VAL A 86 2.94 1.91 11.38
C VAL A 86 3.92 2.35 12.46
N LYS A 87 4.11 1.55 13.51
CA LYS A 87 5.06 1.81 14.60
C LYS A 87 6.48 2.04 14.07
N TRP A 88 6.99 1.12 13.25
CA TRP A 88 8.31 1.26 12.64
C TRP A 88 8.39 2.45 11.69
N ARG A 89 7.35 2.71 10.89
CA ARG A 89 7.34 3.84 9.96
C ARG A 89 7.39 5.18 10.69
N ARG A 90 6.71 5.32 11.83
CA ARG A 90 6.74 6.53 12.67
C ARG A 90 8.14 6.80 13.22
N ILE A 91 8.83 5.76 13.71
CA ILE A 91 10.14 5.91 14.35
C ILE A 91 11.25 6.13 13.33
N ALA A 92 11.07 5.64 12.10
CA ALA A 92 12.03 5.83 11.02
C ALA A 92 12.14 7.27 10.51
N ASP A 93 11.10 8.07 10.68
CA ASP A 93 11.10 9.50 10.34
C ASP A 93 10.10 10.25 11.25
N PRO A 94 10.54 10.62 12.47
CA PRO A 94 9.67 11.26 13.47
C PRO A 94 9.13 12.62 13.04
N ASP A 95 9.78 13.29 12.08
CA ASP A 95 9.34 14.59 11.55
C ASP A 95 8.12 14.45 10.62
N GLN A 96 7.82 13.23 10.16
CA GLN A 96 6.67 12.93 9.33
C GLN A 96 5.60 12.15 10.12
N PRO A 97 4.56 12.84 10.66
CA PRO A 97 3.51 12.17 11.41
C PRO A 97 2.69 11.23 10.51
N VAL A 98 2.73 9.95 10.84
CA VAL A 98 1.87 8.91 10.25
C VAL A 98 0.70 8.66 11.18
N LEU A 99 -0.48 9.10 10.78
CA LEU A 99 -1.71 9.05 11.57
C LEU A 99 -2.75 8.23 10.84
N TRP A 100 -3.55 7.48 11.60
CA TRP A 100 -4.74 6.84 11.07
C TRP A 100 -5.83 7.89 10.86
N LEU A 101 -6.43 7.91 9.67
CA LEU A 101 -7.36 8.97 9.28
C LEU A 101 -8.69 8.87 10.02
N ASP A 102 -9.17 7.65 10.28
CA ASP A 102 -10.36 7.38 11.11
C ASP A 102 -10.20 7.80 12.59
N GLN A 103 -8.98 8.04 13.05
CA GLN A 103 -8.68 8.56 14.39
C GLN A 103 -8.46 10.08 14.42
N MET A 104 -8.51 10.75 13.26
CA MET A 104 -8.38 12.21 13.22
C MET A 104 -9.65 12.89 13.74
N PRO A 105 -9.52 14.07 14.38
CA PRO A 105 -10.68 14.84 14.81
C PRO A 105 -11.66 15.10 13.66
N VAL A 106 -12.96 14.99 13.93
CA VAL A 106 -14.04 15.18 12.94
C VAL A 106 -13.90 16.51 12.18
N ARG A 107 -13.44 17.58 12.84
CA ARG A 107 -13.19 18.89 12.21
C ARG A 107 -12.12 18.84 11.10
N SER A 108 -11.15 17.94 11.20
CA SER A 108 -10.11 17.75 10.19
C SER A 108 -10.63 16.95 9.00
N LEU A 109 -11.44 15.91 9.26
CA LEU A 109 -12.05 15.07 8.22
C LEU A 109 -13.15 15.81 7.45
N SER A 110 -14.02 16.55 8.16
CA SER A 110 -15.10 17.36 7.57
C SER A 110 -14.61 18.51 6.70
N ARG A 111 -13.36 18.96 6.88
CA ARG A 111 -12.69 19.92 5.99
C ARG A 111 -12.05 19.27 4.75
N GLY A 112 -12.25 17.96 4.57
CA GLY A 112 -11.77 17.23 3.40
C GLY A 112 -10.28 16.88 3.47
N PHE A 113 -9.80 16.36 4.60
CA PHE A 113 -8.47 15.72 4.62
C PHE A 113 -8.51 14.43 3.79
N ASN A 114 -8.48 14.57 2.47
CA ASN A 114 -8.36 13.49 1.52
C ASN A 114 -6.88 13.22 1.26
N ASN A 115 -6.53 11.97 0.96
CA ASN A 115 -5.21 11.70 0.41
C ASN A 115 -5.20 12.24 -1.03
N HIS A 116 -4.47 13.34 -1.27
CA HIS A 116 -4.50 14.07 -2.54
C HIS A 116 -3.15 14.01 -3.25
N ILE A 117 -3.15 13.43 -4.45
CA ILE A 117 -1.98 13.28 -5.30
C ILE A 117 -2.14 14.20 -6.51
N ASN A 118 -1.32 15.25 -6.57
CA ASN A 118 -1.19 16.08 -7.76
C ASN A 118 -0.37 15.34 -8.81
N LEU A 119 -1.00 15.00 -9.94
CA LEU A 119 -0.34 14.43 -11.11
C LEU A 119 0.18 15.58 -12.00
N ILE A 120 -0.67 16.56 -12.30
CA ILE A 120 -0.31 17.82 -12.95
C ILE A 120 -0.91 18.97 -12.14
N ARG A 121 -0.12 20.02 -11.88
CA ARG A 121 -0.60 21.28 -11.30
C ARG A 121 0.02 22.46 -12.04
N GLY A 122 -0.76 23.05 -12.93
CA GLY A 122 -0.26 24.06 -13.88
C GLY A 122 0.83 23.48 -14.76
N GLN A 123 2.02 24.06 -14.71
CA GLN A 123 3.18 23.59 -15.47
C GLN A 123 3.99 22.49 -14.75
N VAL A 124 3.62 22.14 -13.51
CA VAL A 124 4.35 21.14 -12.72
C VAL A 124 3.78 19.76 -12.97
N ILE A 125 4.58 18.87 -13.55
CA ILE A 125 4.25 17.46 -13.76
C ILE A 125 4.96 16.60 -12.71
N ASN A 126 4.22 15.75 -12.03
CA ASN A 126 4.77 14.85 -11.03
C ASN A 126 5.33 13.58 -11.70
N MET A 127 6.63 13.62 -12.00
CA MET A 127 7.36 12.55 -12.68
C MET A 127 7.25 11.16 -12.02
N ARG A 128 6.91 11.09 -10.74
CA ARG A 128 6.72 9.82 -10.01
C ARG A 128 5.58 8.97 -10.55
N TYR A 129 4.59 9.59 -11.19
CA TYR A 129 3.37 8.92 -11.64
C TYR A 129 3.24 8.90 -13.16
N LEU A 130 4.28 9.32 -13.90
CA LEU A 130 4.22 9.52 -15.34
C LEU A 130 3.79 8.25 -16.10
N GLU A 131 4.31 7.10 -15.67
CA GLU A 131 3.99 5.77 -16.22
C GLU A 131 2.51 5.37 -16.08
N TYR A 132 1.75 6.06 -15.21
CA TYR A 132 0.33 5.81 -14.99
C TYR A 132 -0.59 6.76 -15.77
N PHE A 133 -0.06 7.80 -16.42
CA PHE A 133 -0.89 8.82 -17.08
C PHE A 133 -1.73 8.22 -18.20
N GLU A 134 -1.15 7.37 -19.04
CA GLU A 134 -1.88 6.67 -20.11
C GLU A 134 -2.97 5.76 -19.58
N LYS A 135 -2.66 4.95 -18.55
CA LYS A 135 -3.61 4.03 -17.91
C LYS A 135 -4.80 4.79 -17.31
N ILE A 136 -4.52 5.91 -16.62
CA ILE A 136 -5.56 6.75 -16.03
C ILE A 136 -6.36 7.46 -17.12
N LEU A 137 -5.72 7.95 -18.18
CA LEU A 137 -6.39 8.57 -19.32
C LEU A 137 -7.36 7.60 -20.01
N HIS A 138 -6.93 6.37 -20.28
CA HIS A 138 -7.80 5.33 -20.84
C HIS A 138 -9.02 5.09 -19.94
N PHE A 139 -8.78 4.93 -18.63
CA PHE A 139 -9.85 4.77 -17.66
C PHE A 139 -10.85 5.95 -17.66
N ILE A 140 -10.37 7.19 -17.73
CA ILE A 140 -11.23 8.38 -17.82
C ILE A 140 -12.12 8.30 -19.07
N LYS A 141 -11.55 7.96 -20.24
CA LYS A 141 -12.30 7.82 -21.49
C LYS A 141 -13.41 6.77 -21.36
N ASP A 142 -13.09 5.60 -20.80
CA ASP A 142 -14.08 4.54 -20.59
C ASP A 142 -15.24 5.01 -19.72
N ARG A 143 -14.94 5.74 -18.63
CA ARG A 143 -15.98 6.27 -17.73
C ARG A 143 -16.83 7.36 -18.37
N ILE A 144 -16.24 8.21 -19.21
CA ILE A 144 -17.00 9.19 -20.02
C ILE A 144 -17.97 8.44 -20.93
N LEU A 145 -17.51 7.40 -21.65
CA LEU A 145 -18.36 6.60 -22.53
C LEU A 145 -19.52 5.92 -21.77
N VAL A 146 -19.25 5.34 -20.59
CA VAL A 146 -20.30 4.74 -19.75
C VAL A 146 -21.34 5.79 -19.33
N TYR A 147 -20.89 6.96 -18.87
CA TYR A 147 -21.78 8.05 -18.45
C TYR A 147 -22.66 8.55 -19.61
N HIS A 148 -22.06 8.80 -20.78
CA HIS A 148 -22.81 9.26 -21.96
C HIS A 148 -23.69 8.15 -22.54
N GLY A 149 -23.29 6.89 -22.49
CA GLY A 149 -24.12 5.76 -22.92
C GLY A 149 -25.38 5.61 -22.08
N ALA A 150 -25.32 5.87 -20.77
CA ALA A 150 -26.48 5.82 -19.89
C ALA A 150 -27.41 7.04 -20.03
N ASN A 151 -26.86 8.24 -20.27
CA ASN A 151 -27.62 9.49 -20.21
C ASN A 151 -27.95 10.12 -21.58
N ASN A 152 -27.16 9.83 -22.62
CA ASN A 152 -27.37 10.30 -23.99
C ASN A 152 -26.90 9.26 -25.04
N PRO A 153 -27.65 8.15 -25.21
CA PRO A 153 -27.25 7.07 -26.12
C PRO A 153 -27.07 7.51 -27.58
N LYS A 154 -27.87 8.48 -28.04
CA LYS A 154 -27.85 8.96 -29.44
C LYS A 154 -26.57 9.73 -29.78
N GLY A 155 -26.00 10.47 -28.83
CA GLY A 155 -24.73 11.20 -29.00
C GLY A 155 -23.48 10.38 -28.71
N LEU A 156 -23.61 9.10 -28.34
CA LEU A 156 -22.47 8.29 -27.90
C LEU A 156 -21.42 8.09 -29.00
N LEU A 157 -21.84 7.99 -30.27
CA LEU A 157 -20.92 7.81 -31.39
C LEU A 157 -20.02 9.05 -31.57
N GLU A 158 -20.60 10.25 -31.54
CA GLU A 158 -19.85 11.52 -31.63
C GLU A 158 -18.87 11.67 -30.45
N VAL A 159 -19.30 11.29 -29.24
CA VAL A 159 -18.43 11.31 -28.05
C VAL A 159 -17.26 10.33 -28.23
N ARG A 160 -17.50 9.13 -28.75
CA ARG A 160 -16.46 8.14 -29.02
C ARG A 160 -15.43 8.67 -30.03
N GLU A 161 -15.88 9.18 -31.17
CA GLU A 161 -15.00 9.76 -32.20
C GLU A 161 -14.20 10.96 -31.68
N ALA A 162 -14.78 11.76 -30.79
CA ALA A 162 -14.04 12.85 -30.15
C ALA A 162 -12.97 12.32 -29.18
N LEU A 163 -13.28 11.31 -28.36
CA LEU A 163 -12.33 10.71 -27.41
C LEU A 163 -11.17 9.96 -28.09
N GLU A 164 -11.34 9.50 -29.33
CA GLU A 164 -10.25 8.92 -30.13
C GLU A 164 -9.14 9.94 -30.43
N LYS A 165 -9.48 11.23 -30.52
CA LYS A 165 -8.53 12.32 -30.78
C LYS A 165 -7.79 12.81 -29.53
N VAL A 166 -8.14 12.30 -28.35
CA VAL A 166 -7.51 12.67 -27.07
C VAL A 166 -6.22 11.87 -26.91
N HIS A 167 -5.08 12.53 -26.84
CA HIS A 167 -3.80 11.86 -26.59
C HIS A 167 -3.22 12.24 -25.22
N LYS A 168 -3.64 13.38 -24.67
CA LYS A 168 -3.21 13.86 -23.35
C LYS A 168 -4.41 14.33 -22.54
N VAL A 169 -4.20 14.48 -21.23
CA VAL A 169 -5.27 14.87 -20.29
C VAL A 169 -5.79 16.28 -20.60
N GLU A 170 -4.92 17.14 -21.11
CA GLU A 170 -5.22 18.50 -21.51
C GLU A 170 -6.25 18.59 -22.64
N ASP A 171 -6.30 17.57 -23.50
CA ASP A 171 -7.26 17.50 -24.62
C ASP A 171 -8.69 17.20 -24.14
N LEU A 172 -8.86 16.69 -22.92
CA LEU A 172 -10.19 16.30 -22.39
C LEU A 172 -11.07 17.50 -22.10
N LEU A 173 -10.54 18.58 -21.52
CA LEU A 173 -11.37 19.72 -21.11
C LEU A 173 -12.07 20.42 -22.29
N PRO A 174 -11.38 20.72 -23.41
CA PRO A 174 -12.03 21.25 -24.62
C PRO A 174 -13.14 20.35 -25.16
N ILE A 175 -12.95 19.03 -25.12
CA ILE A 175 -13.93 18.06 -25.63
C ILE A 175 -15.13 17.96 -24.70
N MET A 176 -14.91 17.86 -23.39
CA MET A 176 -16.00 17.80 -22.41
C MET A 176 -16.86 19.05 -22.43
N LYS A 177 -16.28 20.23 -22.70
CA LYS A 177 -17.02 21.49 -22.92
C LYS A 177 -18.00 21.43 -24.08
N GLN A 178 -17.68 20.69 -25.15
CA GLN A 178 -18.56 20.55 -26.31
C GLN A 178 -19.82 19.75 -25.97
N PHE A 179 -19.67 18.72 -25.12
CA PHE A 179 -20.77 17.81 -24.79
C PHE A 179 -21.55 18.20 -23.53
N ASN A 180 -20.98 19.01 -22.64
CA ASN A 180 -21.66 19.46 -21.43
C ASN A 180 -21.15 20.84 -20.98
N THR A 181 -22.00 21.86 -21.02
CA THR A 181 -21.63 23.21 -20.57
C THR A 181 -21.32 23.30 -19.07
N LYS A 182 -21.77 22.33 -18.26
CA LYS A 182 -21.48 22.26 -16.82
C LYS A 182 -20.05 21.79 -16.51
N THR A 183 -19.33 21.18 -17.45
CA THR A 183 -17.94 20.74 -17.26
C THR A 183 -16.92 21.79 -17.68
N LYS A 184 -17.36 23.06 -17.85
CA LYS A 184 -16.55 24.15 -18.37
C LYS A 184 -15.28 24.42 -17.56
N ASP A 185 -15.37 24.32 -16.24
CA ASP A 185 -14.23 24.59 -15.35
C ASP A 185 -13.56 23.30 -14.84
N GLY A 186 -14.14 22.14 -15.17
CA GLY A 186 -13.61 20.83 -14.85
C GLY A 186 -14.68 19.77 -14.62
N PHE A 187 -14.23 18.54 -14.38
CA PHE A 187 -15.07 17.41 -14.04
C PHE A 187 -14.32 16.40 -13.17
N THR A 188 -15.08 15.51 -12.53
CA THR A 188 -14.55 14.43 -11.68
C THR A 188 -15.02 13.08 -12.19
N VAL A 189 -14.16 12.07 -12.06
CA VAL A 189 -14.47 10.68 -12.38
C VAL A 189 -14.14 9.81 -11.17
N ASN A 190 -15.12 9.03 -10.70
CA ASN A 190 -14.92 8.11 -9.58
C ASN A 190 -14.65 6.69 -10.08
N THR A 191 -13.70 6.01 -9.44
CA THR A 191 -13.48 4.58 -9.63
C THR A 191 -14.37 3.77 -8.69
N LYS A 192 -14.63 2.53 -9.07
CA LYS A 192 -15.45 1.59 -8.32
C LYS A 192 -14.59 0.39 -7.94
N VAL A 193 -14.77 -0.08 -6.71
CA VAL A 193 -14.04 -1.19 -6.13
C VAL A 193 -15.07 -2.27 -5.78
N PRO A 194 -15.11 -3.39 -6.54
CA PRO A 194 -16.03 -4.48 -6.24
C PRO A 194 -15.80 -5.05 -4.83
N SER A 195 -16.86 -5.41 -4.12
CA SER A 195 -16.79 -6.11 -2.83
C SER A 195 -16.60 -7.62 -3.06
N LEU A 196 -15.73 -8.24 -2.27
CA LEU A 196 -15.61 -9.71 -2.16
C LEU A 196 -16.59 -10.26 -1.11
N LYS A 197 -16.94 -9.46 -0.09
CA LYS A 197 -17.87 -9.82 0.98
C LYS A 197 -19.33 -9.84 0.52
N GLU A 198 -19.74 -8.86 -0.28
CA GLU A 198 -21.13 -8.66 -0.71
C GLU A 198 -21.21 -8.65 -2.25
N GLN A 199 -21.63 -9.78 -2.82
CA GLN A 199 -21.67 -9.97 -4.28
C GLN A 199 -22.55 -8.91 -4.97
N GLY A 200 -22.02 -8.29 -6.02
CA GLY A 200 -22.71 -7.25 -6.78
C GLY A 200 -22.67 -5.85 -6.15
N LYS A 201 -22.07 -5.70 -4.96
CA LYS A 201 -21.83 -4.40 -4.34
C LYS A 201 -20.48 -3.83 -4.78
N GLU A 202 -20.44 -2.52 -4.96
CA GLU A 202 -19.23 -1.77 -5.26
C GLU A 202 -19.08 -0.61 -4.27
N TYR A 203 -17.84 -0.31 -3.90
CA TYR A 203 -17.48 0.85 -3.10
C TYR A 203 -16.83 1.92 -3.96
N ASP A 204 -16.87 3.18 -3.50
CA ASP A 204 -16.10 4.24 -4.14
C ASP A 204 -14.60 4.02 -3.92
N GLY A 205 -13.85 4.00 -5.01
CA GLY A 205 -12.39 3.93 -5.02
C GLY A 205 -11.77 5.31 -4.87
N PHE A 206 -11.00 5.73 -5.87
CA PHE A 206 -10.42 7.06 -5.94
C PHE A 206 -11.20 7.97 -6.90
N THR A 207 -11.16 9.26 -6.62
CA THR A 207 -11.72 10.31 -7.47
C THR A 207 -10.58 10.93 -8.27
N ILE A 208 -10.78 11.00 -9.58
CA ILE A 208 -9.90 11.73 -10.49
C ILE A 208 -10.54 13.08 -10.74
N THR A 209 -9.78 14.15 -10.55
CA THR A 209 -10.25 15.52 -10.79
C THR A 209 -9.42 16.15 -11.89
N ILE A 210 -10.11 16.69 -12.90
CA ILE A 210 -9.50 17.46 -13.98
C ILE A 210 -10.19 18.82 -14.01
N THR A 211 -9.45 19.88 -13.71
CA THR A 211 -9.95 21.27 -13.78
C THR A 211 -8.99 22.13 -14.58
N GLY A 212 -9.52 23.19 -15.20
CA GLY A 212 -8.74 24.13 -15.99
C GLY A 212 -9.07 25.56 -15.63
N ASP A 213 -8.07 26.42 -15.53
CA ASP A 213 -8.28 27.85 -15.29
C ASP A 213 -8.31 28.67 -16.60
N LYS A 214 -8.56 29.98 -16.47
CA LYS A 214 -8.61 30.91 -17.61
C LYS A 214 -7.25 31.15 -18.28
N ALA A 215 -6.15 30.85 -17.58
CA ALA A 215 -4.80 30.99 -18.10
C ALA A 215 -4.33 29.72 -18.84
N GLY A 216 -5.16 28.67 -18.86
CA GLY A 216 -4.84 27.38 -19.48
C GLY A 216 -4.07 26.43 -18.56
N ASN A 217 -3.92 26.74 -17.27
CA ASN A 217 -3.35 25.81 -16.31
C ASN A 217 -4.34 24.70 -16.02
N ILE A 218 -3.81 23.49 -15.85
CA ILE A 218 -4.60 22.31 -15.54
C ILE A 218 -4.22 21.77 -14.18
N LEU A 219 -5.22 21.40 -13.41
CA LEU A 219 -5.07 20.54 -12.24
C LEU A 219 -5.61 19.17 -12.61
N PHE A 220 -4.71 18.19 -12.66
CA PHE A 220 -5.01 16.78 -12.78
C PHE A 220 -4.57 16.10 -11.49
N SER A 221 -5.53 15.62 -10.72
CA SER A 221 -5.26 14.99 -9.43
C SER A 221 -6.05 13.71 -9.22
N VAL A 222 -5.52 12.89 -8.32
CA VAL A 222 -6.17 11.69 -7.80
C VAL A 222 -6.35 11.90 -6.31
N GLU A 223 -7.55 11.70 -5.79
CA GLU A 223 -7.85 11.77 -4.38
C GLU A 223 -8.61 10.57 -3.87
N THR A 224 -8.37 10.22 -2.61
CA THR A 224 -9.12 9.18 -1.90
C THR A 224 -9.96 9.83 -0.81
N GLN A 225 -11.28 9.67 -0.90
CA GLN A 225 -12.21 10.25 0.06
C GLN A 225 -12.13 9.51 1.41
N THR A 226 -12.17 10.27 2.50
CA THR A 226 -12.06 9.73 3.86
C THR A 226 -13.35 9.89 4.65
N THR A 227 -14.50 9.75 3.98
CA THR A 227 -15.79 9.81 4.67
C THR A 227 -15.94 8.64 5.64
N GLU A 228 -16.69 8.84 6.71
CA GLU A 228 -16.91 7.81 7.74
C GLU A 228 -17.59 6.57 7.14
N GLU A 229 -18.64 6.77 6.34
CA GLU A 229 -19.37 5.70 5.66
C GLU A 229 -18.44 4.84 4.79
N ARG A 230 -17.64 5.48 3.91
CA ARG A 230 -16.68 4.78 3.06
C ARG A 230 -15.67 4.01 3.91
N THR A 231 -15.13 4.63 4.95
CA THR A 231 -14.15 4.00 5.84
C THR A 231 -14.73 2.74 6.51
N GLN A 232 -15.97 2.81 7.00
CA GLN A 232 -16.65 1.67 7.61
C GLN A 232 -16.88 0.52 6.62
N LEU A 233 -17.25 0.82 5.37
CA LEU A 233 -17.41 -0.20 4.31
C LEU A 233 -16.11 -0.96 4.05
N TYR A 234 -15.00 -0.24 3.88
CA TYR A 234 -13.68 -0.87 3.68
C TYR A 234 -13.20 -1.61 4.93
N HIS A 235 -13.45 -1.09 6.14
CA HIS A 235 -13.11 -1.80 7.37
C HIS A 235 -13.86 -3.13 7.50
N ALA A 236 -15.15 -3.16 7.15
CA ALA A 236 -15.93 -4.39 7.16
C ALA A 236 -15.42 -5.42 6.15
N GLU A 237 -14.97 -4.96 4.98
CA GLU A 237 -14.36 -5.79 3.95
C GLU A 237 -13.02 -6.41 4.40
N ILE A 238 -12.12 -5.56 4.93
CA ILE A 238 -10.81 -5.98 5.45
C ILE A 238 -10.97 -6.93 6.65
N ASP A 239 -11.96 -6.68 7.53
CA ASP A 239 -12.26 -7.54 8.67
C ASP A 239 -12.72 -8.94 8.23
N ALA A 240 -13.59 -9.04 7.22
CA ALA A 240 -14.03 -10.31 6.65
C ALA A 240 -12.83 -11.09 6.06
N LEU A 241 -12.03 -10.43 5.22
CA LEU A 241 -10.84 -11.04 4.62
C LEU A 241 -9.81 -11.48 5.65
N TYR A 242 -9.65 -10.72 6.73
CA TYR A 242 -8.72 -11.06 7.81
C TYR A 242 -9.19 -12.27 8.62
N LYS A 243 -10.50 -12.42 8.85
CA LYS A 243 -11.08 -13.62 9.47
C LYS A 243 -10.80 -14.86 8.62
N ASP A 244 -11.02 -14.77 7.32
CA ASP A 244 -10.74 -15.86 6.37
C ASP A 244 -9.25 -16.18 6.31
N LEU A 245 -8.39 -15.16 6.22
CA LEU A 245 -6.93 -15.29 6.28
C LEU A 245 -6.48 -16.00 7.55
N THR A 246 -7.06 -15.64 8.70
CA THR A 246 -6.72 -16.23 9.99
C THR A 246 -7.18 -17.69 10.06
N ALA A 247 -8.38 -18.01 9.58
CA ALA A 247 -8.88 -19.38 9.54
C ALA A 247 -8.02 -20.26 8.62
N LYS A 248 -7.71 -19.77 7.41
CA LYS A 248 -6.86 -20.48 6.44
C LYS A 248 -5.41 -20.60 6.88
N GLY A 249 -4.86 -19.57 7.51
CA GLY A 249 -3.52 -19.61 8.10
C GLY A 249 -3.37 -20.67 9.20
N LYS A 250 -4.40 -20.85 10.05
CA LYS A 250 -4.43 -21.94 11.05
C LYS A 250 -4.40 -23.32 10.39
N VAL A 251 -5.18 -23.52 9.32
CA VAL A 251 -5.18 -24.77 8.55
C VAL A 251 -3.81 -25.00 7.90
N LEU A 252 -3.21 -23.96 7.31
CA LEU A 252 -1.89 -24.04 6.69
C LEU A 252 -0.78 -24.47 7.65
N ILE A 253 -0.83 -24.07 8.92
CA ILE A 253 0.16 -24.52 9.92
C ILE A 253 0.01 -26.02 10.24
N LEU A 254 -1.20 -26.56 10.15
CA LEU A 254 -1.52 -27.95 10.46
C LEU A 254 -1.44 -28.89 9.25
N SER A 255 -1.47 -28.34 8.03
CA SER A 255 -1.53 -29.08 6.77
C SER A 255 -0.28 -28.86 5.92
N SER A 256 0.15 -29.92 5.20
CA SER A 256 1.24 -29.85 4.21
C SER A 256 0.72 -29.77 2.77
N GLU A 257 -0.58 -29.50 2.57
CA GLU A 257 -1.20 -29.48 1.24
C GLU A 257 -0.73 -28.28 0.39
N PHE A 258 -0.40 -28.57 -0.88
CA PHE A 258 0.21 -27.62 -1.81
C PHE A 258 -0.68 -26.39 -2.15
N GLY A 259 -2.00 -26.50 -2.01
CA GLY A 259 -2.96 -25.45 -2.39
C GLY A 259 -3.24 -24.40 -1.31
N GLU A 260 -3.04 -24.73 -0.03
CA GLU A 260 -3.39 -23.82 1.08
C GLU A 260 -2.51 -22.57 1.09
N ALA A 261 -1.24 -22.69 0.69
CA ALA A 261 -0.32 -21.55 0.63
C ALA A 261 -0.70 -20.52 -0.45
N ASP A 262 -1.24 -20.95 -1.59
CA ASP A 262 -1.69 -20.02 -2.64
C ASP A 262 -2.98 -19.29 -2.24
N ALA A 263 -3.91 -20.00 -1.61
CA ALA A 263 -5.14 -19.42 -1.05
C ALA A 263 -4.82 -18.34 0.00
N VAL A 264 -3.91 -18.65 0.94
CA VAL A 264 -3.42 -17.66 1.93
C VAL A 264 -2.76 -16.47 1.24
N CYS A 265 -1.97 -16.68 0.19
CA CYS A 265 -1.37 -15.60 -0.60
C CYS A 265 -2.43 -14.68 -1.25
N ASN A 266 -3.47 -15.26 -1.87
CA ASN A 266 -4.58 -14.49 -2.46
C ASN A 266 -5.35 -13.68 -1.41
N LEU A 267 -5.56 -14.23 -0.22
CA LEU A 267 -6.21 -13.53 0.89
C LEU A 267 -5.36 -12.35 1.39
N ILE A 268 -4.04 -12.52 1.51
CA ILE A 268 -3.11 -11.44 1.88
C ILE A 268 -3.19 -10.29 0.86
N LEU A 269 -3.11 -10.62 -0.44
CA LEU A 269 -3.12 -9.61 -1.51
C LEU A 269 -4.49 -8.93 -1.64
N SER A 270 -5.59 -9.66 -1.46
CA SER A 270 -6.94 -9.09 -1.42
C SER A 270 -7.12 -8.13 -0.23
N LEU A 271 -6.68 -8.54 0.96
CA LEU A 271 -6.74 -7.69 2.15
C LEU A 271 -5.98 -6.38 1.94
N VAL A 272 -4.78 -6.46 1.35
CA VAL A 272 -3.95 -5.29 1.08
C VAL A 272 -4.46 -4.46 -0.11
N TYR A 273 -5.13 -5.06 -1.10
CA TYR A 273 -5.82 -4.34 -2.17
C TYR A 273 -6.85 -3.34 -1.62
N TYR A 274 -7.66 -3.76 -0.64
CA TYR A 274 -8.61 -2.85 0.01
C TYR A 274 -7.91 -1.80 0.87
N PHE A 275 -6.78 -2.14 1.51
CA PHE A 275 -5.98 -1.16 2.24
C PHE A 275 -5.41 -0.06 1.31
N TYR A 276 -4.90 -0.45 0.13
CA TYR A 276 -4.42 0.52 -0.87
C TYR A 276 -5.53 1.40 -1.42
N ASN A 277 -6.72 0.83 -1.68
CA ASN A 277 -7.85 1.62 -2.15
C ASN A 277 -8.43 2.52 -1.04
N LEU A 278 -8.37 2.11 0.23
CA LEU A 278 -8.82 2.93 1.35
C LEU A 278 -7.86 4.11 1.62
N MET A 279 -6.54 3.90 1.48
CA MET A 279 -5.49 4.84 1.89
C MET A 279 -5.69 5.37 3.33
N PRO A 280 -5.71 4.50 4.36
CA PRO A 280 -6.18 4.85 5.70
C PRO A 280 -5.21 5.68 6.55
N LEU A 281 -4.03 6.02 6.01
CA LEU A 281 -2.99 6.77 6.74
C LEU A 281 -2.71 8.11 6.08
N SER A 282 -2.36 9.11 6.91
CA SER A 282 -1.96 10.44 6.46
C SER A 282 -0.78 10.42 5.49
N ARG A 283 0.16 9.49 5.69
CA ARG A 283 1.34 9.26 4.87
C ARG A 283 1.80 7.82 5.01
N GLY A 284 2.47 7.30 3.98
CA GLY A 284 3.18 6.02 4.07
C GLY A 284 2.31 4.76 3.97
N SER A 285 1.02 4.86 3.62
CA SER A 285 0.16 3.69 3.36
C SER A 285 0.82 2.68 2.42
N SER A 286 1.46 3.19 1.36
CA SER A 286 2.12 2.38 0.33
C SER A 286 3.15 1.39 0.91
N VAL A 287 4.17 1.92 1.61
CA VAL A 287 5.28 1.12 2.14
C VAL A 287 4.86 0.24 3.32
N ILE A 288 3.92 0.72 4.14
CA ILE A 288 3.35 -0.04 5.26
C ILE A 288 2.61 -1.28 4.76
N ALA A 289 1.74 -1.09 3.75
CA ALA A 289 1.00 -2.17 3.14
C ALA A 289 1.91 -3.23 2.51
N TYR A 290 2.96 -2.81 1.80
CA TYR A 290 3.91 -3.74 1.23
C TYR A 290 4.72 -4.49 2.31
N SER A 291 5.07 -3.82 3.42
CA SER A 291 5.71 -4.49 4.57
C SER A 291 4.83 -5.58 5.18
N VAL A 292 3.53 -5.32 5.26
CA VAL A 292 2.54 -6.31 5.71
C VAL A 292 2.42 -7.47 4.72
N ILE A 293 2.43 -7.22 3.40
CA ILE A 293 2.49 -8.28 2.38
C ILE A 293 3.69 -9.17 2.64
N VAL A 294 4.90 -8.59 2.71
CA VAL A 294 6.14 -9.36 2.90
C VAL A 294 6.09 -10.17 4.19
N GLY A 295 5.70 -9.56 5.31
CA GLY A 295 5.62 -10.25 6.60
C GLY A 295 4.60 -11.39 6.63
N ALA A 296 3.41 -11.17 6.07
CA ALA A 296 2.36 -12.19 6.04
C ALA A 296 2.69 -13.35 5.08
N LEU A 297 3.37 -13.08 3.96
CA LEU A 297 3.87 -14.12 3.06
C LEU A 297 4.97 -14.95 3.73
N LEU A 298 5.91 -14.30 4.44
CA LEU A 298 6.92 -15.03 5.20
C LEU A 298 6.27 -15.93 6.26
N ALA A 299 5.18 -15.46 6.90
CA ALA A 299 4.42 -16.27 7.85
C ALA A 299 3.80 -17.51 7.19
N SER A 300 3.36 -17.42 5.92
CA SER A 300 2.84 -18.54 5.13
C SER A 300 3.92 -19.46 4.54
N GLY A 301 5.18 -19.23 4.87
CA GLY A 301 6.31 -20.01 4.36
C GLY A 301 6.76 -19.60 2.95
N LYS A 302 6.34 -18.43 2.47
CA LYS A 302 6.71 -17.89 1.16
C LYS A 302 7.59 -16.65 1.30
N GLU A 303 8.67 -16.61 0.54
CA GLU A 303 9.60 -15.49 0.48
C GLU A 303 9.48 -14.79 -0.88
N VAL A 304 9.45 -13.45 -0.87
CA VAL A 304 9.49 -12.62 -2.07
C VAL A 304 10.93 -12.57 -2.57
N ALA A 305 11.20 -13.16 -3.74
CA ALA A 305 12.53 -13.15 -4.35
C ALA A 305 12.66 -12.19 -5.54
N GLY A 306 11.53 -11.63 -6.00
CA GLY A 306 11.48 -10.66 -7.08
C GLY A 306 11.45 -9.22 -6.57
N LYS A 307 11.42 -8.27 -7.50
CA LYS A 307 11.39 -6.84 -7.23
C LYS A 307 10.19 -6.20 -7.90
N ILE A 308 9.75 -5.07 -7.36
CA ILE A 308 8.77 -4.22 -8.00
C ILE A 308 9.35 -3.77 -9.35
N PRO A 309 8.64 -3.97 -10.48
CA PRO A 309 9.17 -3.60 -11.79
C PRO A 309 9.44 -2.10 -11.90
N LYS A 310 10.45 -1.73 -12.70
CA LYS A 310 10.78 -0.34 -13.00
C LYS A 310 9.55 0.42 -13.49
N GLY A 311 9.34 1.63 -12.98
CA GLY A 311 8.20 2.48 -13.33
C GLY A 311 6.87 2.09 -12.68
N LYS A 312 6.83 1.03 -11.86
CA LYS A 312 5.59 0.56 -11.21
C LYS A 312 5.55 0.96 -9.73
N LEU A 313 4.36 1.33 -9.28
CA LEU A 313 4.00 1.63 -7.90
C LEU A 313 2.89 0.67 -7.46
N VAL A 314 3.10 -0.06 -6.35
CA VAL A 314 2.19 -1.16 -5.97
C VAL A 314 0.79 -0.65 -5.61
N ASP A 315 0.72 0.51 -4.97
CA ASP A 315 -0.54 1.18 -4.66
C ASP A 315 -1.30 1.59 -5.93
N PHE A 316 -0.63 2.16 -6.94
CA PHE A 316 -1.29 2.49 -8.21
C PHE A 316 -1.67 1.24 -9.01
N GLU A 317 -0.90 0.16 -8.95
CA GLU A 317 -1.34 -1.13 -9.53
C GLU A 317 -2.62 -1.63 -8.86
N ALA A 318 -2.77 -1.48 -7.54
CA ALA A 318 -3.99 -1.84 -6.84
C ALA A 318 -5.15 -0.89 -7.17
N MET A 319 -4.93 0.43 -7.13
CA MET A 319 -5.96 1.42 -7.38
C MET A 319 -6.51 1.30 -8.81
N THR A 320 -5.64 1.07 -9.80
CA THR A 320 -6.01 0.99 -11.22
C THR A 320 -6.36 -0.44 -11.68
N ALA A 321 -6.39 -1.42 -10.79
CA ALA A 321 -6.85 -2.77 -11.11
C ALA A 321 -8.39 -2.82 -11.14
N PRO A 322 -9.00 -3.65 -12.01
CA PRO A 322 -10.45 -3.83 -12.03
C PRO A 322 -11.00 -4.58 -10.79
N GLY A 323 -10.13 -5.23 -10.02
CA GLY A 323 -10.48 -5.98 -8.83
C GLY A 323 -9.27 -6.58 -8.13
N SER A 324 -9.48 -7.15 -6.94
CA SER A 324 -8.44 -7.74 -6.10
C SER A 324 -7.72 -8.93 -6.79
N GLU A 325 -8.43 -9.74 -7.57
CA GLU A 325 -7.87 -10.87 -8.30
C GLU A 325 -6.89 -10.40 -9.40
N ALA A 326 -7.28 -9.40 -10.18
CA ALA A 326 -6.43 -8.81 -11.20
C ALA A 326 -5.17 -8.18 -10.60
N PHE A 327 -5.32 -7.46 -9.49
CA PHE A 327 -4.17 -6.96 -8.71
C PHE A 327 -3.28 -8.10 -8.23
N SER A 328 -3.87 -9.16 -7.66
CA SER A 328 -3.14 -10.32 -7.14
C SER A 328 -2.32 -11.01 -8.23
N LYS A 329 -2.88 -11.18 -9.42
CA LYS A 329 -2.19 -11.76 -10.58
C LYS A 329 -0.98 -10.91 -10.99
N VAL A 330 -1.16 -9.59 -11.08
CA VAL A 330 -0.06 -8.66 -11.39
C VAL A 330 1.00 -8.73 -10.30
N ALA A 331 0.64 -8.60 -9.03
CA ALA A 331 1.55 -8.65 -7.90
C ALA A 331 2.38 -9.94 -7.86
N LYS A 332 1.72 -11.10 -7.96
CA LYS A 332 2.39 -12.42 -7.96
C LYS A 332 3.40 -12.57 -9.11
N SER A 333 3.11 -11.99 -10.28
CA SER A 333 3.96 -12.14 -11.48
C SER A 333 5.39 -11.63 -11.30
N TRP A 334 5.58 -10.59 -10.50
CA TRP A 334 6.90 -9.99 -10.24
C TRP A 334 7.43 -10.26 -8.83
N MET A 335 6.60 -10.70 -7.87
CA MET A 335 7.07 -11.08 -6.54
C MET A 335 7.97 -12.32 -6.54
N ASN A 336 7.83 -13.20 -7.54
CA ASN A 336 8.63 -14.44 -7.68
C ASN A 336 8.71 -15.22 -6.36
N LEU A 337 7.56 -15.71 -5.89
CA LEU A 337 7.44 -16.34 -4.58
C LEU A 337 8.21 -17.66 -4.51
N LYS A 338 9.12 -17.79 -3.54
CA LYS A 338 9.90 -19.00 -3.26
C LYS A 338 9.56 -19.55 -1.88
N SER A 339 9.96 -20.78 -1.59
CA SER A 339 9.87 -21.32 -0.22
C SER A 339 10.84 -20.58 0.69
N ILE A 340 10.40 -20.25 1.91
CA ILE A 340 11.22 -19.56 2.91
C ILE A 340 12.42 -20.40 3.34
N SER A 341 13.57 -19.76 3.58
CA SER A 341 14.73 -20.41 4.18
C SER A 341 14.48 -20.85 5.63
N PRO A 342 14.99 -22.01 6.09
CA PRO A 342 14.96 -22.41 7.49
C PRO A 342 15.61 -21.40 8.45
N SER A 343 16.55 -20.58 7.96
CA SER A 343 17.24 -19.56 8.77
C SER A 343 16.32 -18.54 9.42
N TYR A 344 15.15 -18.27 8.83
CA TYR A 344 14.16 -17.36 9.41
C TYR A 344 13.63 -17.83 10.78
N LYS A 345 13.60 -19.15 11.03
CA LYS A 345 13.18 -19.70 12.33
C LYS A 345 14.18 -19.45 13.45
N ALA A 346 15.45 -19.22 13.10
CA ALA A 346 16.51 -18.95 14.05
C ALA A 346 16.65 -17.45 14.39
N LEU A 347 15.89 -16.57 13.72
CA LEU A 347 15.93 -15.15 14.00
C LEU A 347 15.30 -14.83 15.37
N PRO A 348 15.93 -13.98 16.19
CA PRO A 348 15.36 -13.59 17.47
C PRO A 348 14.05 -12.79 17.28
N SER A 349 13.23 -12.73 18.33
CA SER A 349 11.99 -11.94 18.28
C SER A 349 12.30 -10.45 18.14
N VAL A 350 11.75 -9.79 17.12
CA VAL A 350 11.99 -8.37 16.85
C VAL A 350 11.51 -7.50 18.01
N SER A 351 10.33 -7.80 18.55
CA SER A 351 9.73 -7.03 19.64
C SER A 351 10.43 -7.22 20.99
N GLU A 352 11.05 -8.38 21.22
CA GLU A 352 11.88 -8.64 22.42
C GLU A 352 13.29 -8.09 22.26
N THR A 353 13.82 -8.05 21.04
CA THR A 353 15.17 -7.51 20.73
C THR A 353 15.19 -5.98 20.80
N PHE A 354 14.13 -5.32 20.32
CA PHE A 354 14.01 -3.86 20.31
C PHE A 354 12.75 -3.38 21.07
N PRO A 355 12.66 -3.60 22.39
CA PRO A 355 11.43 -3.39 23.15
C PRO A 355 11.15 -1.91 23.46
N THR A 356 12.15 -1.03 23.34
CA THR A 356 12.03 0.39 23.70
C THR A 356 12.23 1.30 22.49
N LEU A 357 11.66 2.50 22.55
CA LEU A 357 11.87 3.54 21.53
C LEU A 357 13.37 3.80 21.30
N ARG A 358 14.18 3.83 22.38
CA ARG A 358 15.63 3.98 22.31
C ARG A 358 16.27 2.89 21.46
N SER A 359 16.03 1.61 21.80
CA SER A 359 16.61 0.47 21.06
C SER A 359 16.18 0.44 19.59
N MET A 360 14.94 0.88 19.30
CA MET A 360 14.46 1.02 17.92
C MET A 360 15.18 2.15 17.18
N MET A 361 15.41 3.30 17.82
CA MET A 361 16.17 4.40 17.20
C MET A 361 17.64 4.02 16.97
N GLU A 362 18.28 3.34 17.92
CA GLU A 362 19.66 2.87 17.82
C GLU A 362 19.86 1.93 16.64
N VAL A 363 19.01 0.91 16.48
CA VAL A 363 19.12 -0.04 15.35
C VAL A 363 18.88 0.63 14.01
N LEU A 364 17.99 1.61 13.93
CA LEU A 364 17.72 2.34 12.68
C LEU A 364 18.87 3.27 12.27
N ASN A 365 19.71 3.68 13.21
CA ASN A 365 20.88 4.54 12.96
C ASN A 365 22.20 3.76 12.78
N THR A 366 22.18 2.43 12.94
CA THR A 366 23.36 1.58 12.81
C THR A 366 23.85 1.51 11.35
N ASP A 367 25.15 1.62 11.07
CA ASP A 367 25.67 1.32 9.72
C ASP A 367 25.99 -0.16 9.58
N SER A 368 25.24 -0.85 8.72
CA SER A 368 25.37 -2.30 8.47
C SER A 368 25.87 -2.62 7.06
N ALA A 369 25.94 -1.62 6.17
CA ALA A 369 26.15 -1.83 4.74
C ALA A 369 27.46 -2.59 4.41
N PRO A 370 28.62 -2.27 5.05
CA PRO A 370 29.87 -2.98 4.76
C PRO A 370 29.87 -4.47 5.17
N ARG A 371 28.92 -4.88 6.03
CA ARG A 371 28.89 -6.21 6.65
C ARG A 371 27.81 -7.10 6.04
N CYS A 372 26.60 -6.57 5.86
CA CYS A 372 25.50 -7.35 5.31
C CYS A 372 25.68 -7.68 3.81
N LEU A 373 26.37 -6.81 3.05
CA LEU A 373 26.68 -7.05 1.64
C LEU A 373 27.70 -8.19 1.42
N LYS A 374 28.46 -8.61 2.43
CA LYS A 374 29.41 -9.73 2.32
C LYS A 374 28.76 -11.11 2.50
N LYS A 375 27.52 -11.15 3.00
CA LYS A 375 26.78 -12.38 3.33
C LYS A 375 25.68 -12.72 2.30
N LEU A 376 25.33 -11.77 1.44
CA LEU A 376 24.39 -11.93 0.32
C LEU A 376 25.17 -12.23 -0.96
#